data_AF-A0A6B3HTG3-F1
#
_entry.id   AF-A0A6B3HTG3-F1
#
_cell.length_a   1.000
_cell.length_b   1.000
_cell.length_c   1.000
_cell.angle_alpha   90.00
_cell.angle_beta   90.00
_cell.angle_gamma   90.00
#
_symmetry.space_group_name_H-M   'P 1'
#
loop_
_entity.id
_entity.type
_entity.pdbx_description
1 polymer ?
#
loop_
_entity_poly.entity_id
_entity_poly.type
_entity_poly.pdbx_seq_one_letter_code
_entity_poly.pdbx_strand_id
1 'polypeptide(L)'
;GTEAVGYENKLDADTIAERLAHISQLAEELTSQRAEERVGETLQVLVESVESDEDGEVAIGRAAHQAPETDGQVVFTTREGLVPGRMVEAKAVGTEGVDLVAEHHELAEAAR
;
A
#
# COMPACT_ATOMS: atom_id res chain seq x y z
N GLY A 1 12.17 -7.04 -32.04
CA GLY A 1 12.94 -6.97 -30.78
C GLY A 1 13.10 -5.51 -30.41
N THR A 2 13.45 -5.20 -29.17
CA THR A 2 13.86 -3.83 -28.79
C THR A 2 15.26 -3.55 -29.33
N GLU A 3 15.62 -2.28 -29.53
CA GLU A 3 16.96 -1.86 -29.99
C GLU A 3 18.10 -2.42 -29.10
N ALA A 4 17.81 -2.62 -27.81
CA ALA A 4 18.77 -3.16 -26.86
C ALA A 4 19.22 -4.61 -27.17
N VAL A 5 18.51 -5.36 -28.02
CA VAL A 5 18.90 -6.73 -28.40
C VAL A 5 20.27 -6.78 -29.09
N GLY A 6 20.60 -5.76 -29.88
CA GLY A 6 21.86 -5.70 -30.63
C GLY A 6 23.06 -5.17 -29.85
N TYR A 7 22.88 -4.76 -28.59
CA TYR A 7 23.98 -4.17 -27.81
C TYR A 7 25.02 -5.22 -27.41
N GLU A 8 26.29 -4.88 -27.60
CA GLU A 8 27.43 -5.65 -27.12
C GLU A 8 27.59 -5.53 -25.60
N ASN A 9 28.43 -6.38 -25.00
CA ASN A 9 28.81 -6.33 -23.57
C ASN A 9 27.62 -6.49 -22.59
N LYS A 10 26.71 -7.44 -22.86
CA LYS A 10 25.69 -7.84 -21.88
C LYS A 10 26.34 -8.45 -20.64
N LEU A 11 25.77 -8.15 -19.48
CA LEU A 11 26.15 -8.80 -18.24
C LEU A 11 25.59 -10.22 -18.21
N ASP A 12 26.31 -11.12 -17.55
CA ASP A 12 25.84 -12.48 -17.28
C ASP A 12 24.57 -12.45 -16.42
N ALA A 13 23.70 -13.43 -16.64
CA ALA A 13 22.42 -13.54 -15.93
C ALA A 13 22.60 -13.59 -14.40
N ASP A 14 23.66 -14.25 -13.93
CA ASP A 14 23.97 -14.36 -12.49
C ASP A 14 24.30 -12.99 -11.88
N THR A 15 25.08 -12.15 -12.57
CA THR A 15 25.38 -10.79 -12.12
C THR A 15 24.12 -9.92 -12.10
N ILE A 16 23.23 -10.08 -13.07
CA ILE A 16 21.94 -9.36 -13.09
C ILE A 16 21.07 -9.80 -11.92
N ALA A 17 20.97 -11.10 -11.67
CA ALA A 17 20.17 -11.67 -10.59
C ALA A 17 20.68 -11.23 -9.20
N GLU A 18 22.00 -11.26 -8.98
CA GLU A 18 22.63 -10.78 -7.74
C GLU A 18 22.30 -9.31 -7.48
N ARG A 19 22.42 -8.46 -8.50
CA ARG A 19 22.12 -7.02 -8.37
C ARG A 19 20.65 -6.76 -8.16
N LEU A 20 19.78 -7.47 -8.86
CA LEU A 20 18.33 -7.37 -8.67
C LEU A 20 17.98 -7.74 -7.23
N ALA A 21 18.47 -8.87 -6.71
CA ALA A 21 18.21 -9.31 -5.35
C ALA A 21 18.64 -8.26 -4.30
N HIS A 22 19.86 -7.74 -4.44
CA HIS A 22 20.39 -6.73 -3.51
C HIS A 22 19.58 -5.43 -3.55
N ILE A 23 19.26 -4.91 -4.75
CA ILE A 23 18.52 -3.65 -4.88
C ILE A 23 17.06 -3.83 -4.44
N SER A 24 16.42 -4.96 -4.77
CA SER A 24 15.05 -5.23 -4.34
C SER A 24 14.94 -5.31 -2.82
N GLN A 25 15.90 -5.96 -2.14
CA GLN A 25 15.93 -6.02 -0.68
C GLN A 25 16.03 -4.62 -0.05
N LEU A 26 16.92 -3.76 -0.57
CA LEU A 26 17.04 -2.39 -0.10
C LEU A 26 15.78 -1.56 -0.37
N ALA A 27 15.16 -1.76 -1.54
CA ALA A 27 13.92 -1.07 -1.88
C ALA A 27 12.79 -1.45 -0.92
N GLU A 28 12.62 -2.75 -0.64
CA GLU A 28 11.63 -3.28 0.30
C GLU A 28 11.82 -2.69 1.71
N GLU A 29 13.05 -2.73 2.23
CA GLU A 29 13.41 -2.17 3.53
C GLU A 29 13.07 -0.67 3.62
N LEU A 30 13.47 0.12 2.61
CA LEU A 30 13.20 1.55 2.58
C LEU A 30 11.70 1.87 2.45
N THR A 31 10.95 1.07 1.69
CA THR A 31 9.50 1.25 1.56
C THR A 31 8.77 0.91 2.86
N SER A 32 9.19 -0.12 3.59
CA SER A 32 8.64 -0.45 4.92
C SER A 32 8.92 0.66 5.93
N GLN A 33 10.15 1.18 5.96
CA GLN A 33 10.51 2.30 6.85
C GLN A 33 9.65 3.55 6.56
N ARG A 34 9.40 3.86 5.29
CA ARG A 34 8.51 4.97 4.91
C ARG A 34 7.06 4.76 5.33
N ALA A 35 6.57 3.53 5.33
CA ALA A 35 5.24 3.22 5.85
C ALA A 35 5.23 3.45 7.37
N GLU A 36 6.24 2.97 8.10
CA GLU A 36 6.36 3.14 9.55
C GLU A 36 6.43 4.63 9.97
N GLU A 37 7.14 5.46 9.21
CA GLU A 37 7.19 6.91 9.44
C GLU A 37 5.82 7.59 9.41
N ARG A 38 4.83 6.99 8.72
CA ARG A 38 3.45 7.51 8.64
C ARG A 38 2.60 7.11 9.83
N VAL A 39 3.05 6.21 10.70
CA VAL A 39 2.28 5.81 11.88
C VAL A 39 2.05 7.04 12.77
N GLY A 40 0.78 7.31 13.06
CA GLY A 40 0.32 8.48 13.78
C GLY A 40 -0.23 9.60 12.89
N GLU A 41 0.02 9.57 11.58
CA GLU A 41 -0.56 10.53 10.62
C GLU A 41 -2.05 10.26 10.38
N THR A 42 -2.81 11.34 10.16
CA THR A 42 -4.19 11.26 9.66
C THR A 42 -4.17 11.40 8.13
N LEU A 43 -4.79 10.44 7.46
CA LEU A 43 -4.83 10.28 6.02
C LEU A 43 -6.26 10.34 5.52
N GLN A 44 -6.44 10.89 4.31
CA GLN A 44 -7.68 10.73 3.57
C GLN A 44 -7.59 9.44 2.74
N VAL A 45 -8.48 8.49 3.02
CA VAL A 45 -8.46 7.13 2.46
C VAL A 45 -9.74 6.89 1.66
N LEU A 46 -9.59 6.42 0.42
CA LEU A 46 -10.69 5.91 -0.38
C LEU A 46 -10.95 4.46 0.01
N VAL A 47 -12.17 4.14 0.46
CA VAL A 47 -12.59 2.76 0.69
C VAL A 47 -12.79 2.08 -0.67
N GLU A 48 -12.14 0.94 -0.89
CA GLU A 48 -12.20 0.19 -2.16
C GLU A 48 -13.03 -1.08 -2.05
N SER A 49 -12.87 -1.83 -0.95
CA SER A 49 -13.62 -3.04 -0.70
C SER A 49 -13.95 -3.21 0.78
N VAL A 50 -15.05 -3.91 1.03
CA VAL A 50 -15.46 -4.38 2.35
C VAL A 50 -15.93 -5.81 2.15
N GLU A 51 -15.17 -6.77 2.65
CA GLU A 51 -15.38 -8.18 2.45
C GLU A 51 -15.45 -8.91 3.79
N SER A 52 -16.15 -10.04 3.79
CA SER A 52 -16.18 -10.96 4.93
C SER A 52 -15.44 -12.22 4.49
N ASP A 53 -14.39 -12.60 5.22
CA ASP A 53 -13.61 -13.81 4.98
C ASP A 53 -13.78 -14.80 6.15
N GLU A 54 -12.96 -15.86 6.14
CA GLU A 54 -13.02 -16.94 7.14
C GLU A 54 -12.48 -16.50 8.51
N ASP A 55 -11.61 -15.48 8.53
CA ASP A 55 -10.87 -14.98 9.69
C ASP A 55 -11.49 -13.70 10.28
N GLY A 56 -12.42 -13.07 9.58
CA GLY A 56 -13.14 -11.90 10.04
C GLY A 56 -13.74 -11.06 8.92
N GLU A 57 -13.86 -9.77 9.16
CA GLU A 57 -14.35 -8.81 8.19
C GLU A 57 -13.26 -7.80 7.91
N VAL A 58 -12.85 -7.69 6.65
CA VAL A 58 -11.72 -6.88 6.21
C VAL A 58 -12.24 -5.76 5.32
N ALA A 59 -11.82 -4.53 5.63
CA ALA A 59 -12.04 -3.39 4.76
C ALA A 59 -10.70 -2.86 4.28
N ILE A 60 -10.61 -2.60 2.97
CA ILE A 60 -9.40 -2.16 2.30
C ILE A 60 -9.67 -0.83 1.61
N GLY A 61 -8.67 0.04 1.61
CA GLY A 61 -8.67 1.28 0.87
C GLY A 61 -7.28 1.70 0.43
N ARG A 62 -7.21 2.90 -0.14
CA ARG A 62 -5.96 3.53 -0.53
C ARG A 62 -5.91 5.00 -0.13
N ALA A 63 -4.78 5.44 0.37
CA ALA A 63 -4.51 6.85 0.63
C ALA A 63 -4.08 7.55 -0.67
N ALA A 64 -4.14 8.89 -0.70
CA ALA A 64 -3.83 9.68 -1.90
C ALA A 64 -2.42 9.47 -2.50
N HIS A 65 -1.48 8.92 -1.73
CA HIS A 65 -0.11 8.67 -2.16
C HIS A 65 0.12 7.24 -2.71
N GLN A 66 -0.89 6.37 -2.67
CA GLN A 66 -0.82 4.98 -3.11
C GLN A 66 -1.51 4.83 -4.48
N ALA A 67 -0.76 4.36 -5.47
CA ALA A 67 -1.30 3.95 -6.76
C ALA A 67 -2.03 2.59 -6.63
N PRO A 68 -3.15 2.39 -7.35
CA PRO A 68 -3.90 1.14 -7.29
C PRO A 68 -3.05 -0.05 -7.76
N GLU A 69 -3.17 -1.19 -7.06
CA GLU A 69 -2.56 -2.50 -7.33
C GLU A 69 -1.02 -2.55 -7.29
N THR A 70 -0.35 -1.41 -7.41
CA THR A 70 1.11 -1.31 -7.57
C THR A 70 1.80 -0.95 -6.25
N ASP A 71 1.20 -0.06 -5.47
CA ASP A 71 1.69 0.35 -4.15
C ASP A 71 0.99 -0.45 -3.03
N GLY A 72 1.45 -0.27 -1.79
CA GLY A 72 0.76 -0.81 -0.62
C GLY A 72 -0.66 -0.25 -0.47
N GLN A 73 -1.45 -0.89 0.39
CA GLN A 73 -2.84 -0.52 0.66
C GLN A 73 -3.03 0.00 2.09
N VAL A 74 -4.24 0.43 2.41
CA VAL A 74 -4.70 0.73 3.77
C VAL A 74 -5.67 -0.36 4.19
N VAL A 75 -5.34 -1.07 5.26
CA VAL A 75 -6.20 -2.05 5.92
C VAL A 75 -6.85 -1.37 7.11
N PHE A 76 -8.18 -1.34 7.14
CA PHE A 76 -8.91 -0.76 8.27
C PHE A 76 -9.05 -1.77 9.41
N THR A 77 -8.91 -1.31 10.65
CA THR A 77 -9.10 -2.15 11.85
C THR A 77 -10.56 -2.53 12.10
N THR A 78 -11.50 -1.81 11.50
CA THR A 78 -12.94 -2.07 11.53
C THR A 78 -13.58 -1.63 10.22
N ARG A 79 -14.68 -2.28 9.86
CA ARG A 79 -15.48 -1.96 8.66
C ARG A 79 -16.73 -1.14 8.95
N GLU A 80 -17.00 -0.81 10.21
CA GLU A 80 -18.26 -0.17 10.61
C GLU A 80 -18.48 1.16 9.88
N GLY A 81 -19.56 1.24 9.09
CA GLY A 81 -19.90 2.44 8.34
C GLY A 81 -19.03 2.72 7.10
N LEU A 82 -18.08 1.83 6.78
CA LEU A 82 -17.30 1.91 5.54
C LEU A 82 -18.12 1.39 4.36
N VAL A 83 -18.05 2.13 3.25
CA VAL A 83 -18.75 1.80 2.00
C VAL A 83 -17.77 2.03 0.86
N PRO A 84 -17.59 1.07 -0.06
CA PRO A 84 -16.76 1.27 -1.25
C PRO A 84 -17.11 2.56 -2.01
N GLY A 85 -16.08 3.28 -2.44
CA GLY A 85 -16.21 4.58 -3.10
C GLY A 85 -16.28 5.79 -2.17
N ARG A 86 -16.36 5.59 -0.85
CA ARG A 86 -16.36 6.68 0.14
C ARG A 86 -14.94 7.11 0.49
N MET A 87 -14.73 8.43 0.61
CA MET A 87 -13.54 9.00 1.26
C MET A 87 -13.76 9.10 2.77
N VAL A 88 -12.81 8.61 3.56
CA VAL A 88 -12.82 8.67 5.03
C VAL A 88 -11.51 9.24 5.56
N GLU A 89 -11.57 9.94 6.70
CA GLU A 89 -10.36 10.28 7.45
C GLU A 89 -10.00 9.11 8.36
N ALA A 90 -8.76 8.64 8.28
CA ALA A 90 -8.26 7.54 9.08
C ALA A 90 -6.86 7.83 9.59
N LYS A 91 -6.58 7.41 10.82
CA LYS A 91 -5.27 7.52 11.44
C LYS A 91 -4.50 6.22 11.23
N ALA A 92 -3.30 6.31 10.68
CA ALA A 92 -2.40 5.17 10.62
C ALA A 92 -1.96 4.79 12.05
N VAL A 93 -2.21 3.56 12.46
CA VAL A 93 -1.90 3.04 13.80
C VAL A 93 -0.82 1.96 13.77
N GLY A 94 -0.51 1.42 12.61
CA GLY A 94 0.56 0.44 12.41
C GLY A 94 0.82 0.19 10.93
N THR A 95 1.70 -0.77 10.65
CA THR A 95 2.06 -1.20 9.30
C THR A 95 2.31 -2.70 9.25
N GLU A 96 2.12 -3.26 8.07
CA GLU A 96 2.54 -4.62 7.70
C GLU A 96 3.37 -4.53 6.42
N GLY A 97 4.70 -4.41 6.57
CA GLY A 97 5.57 -4.05 5.47
C GLY A 97 5.22 -2.67 4.91
N VAL A 98 4.75 -2.62 3.66
CA VAL A 98 4.35 -1.38 2.98
C VAL A 98 2.88 -1.02 3.17
N ASP A 99 2.08 -1.94 3.72
CA ASP A 99 0.67 -1.72 3.98
C ASP A 99 0.47 -0.95 5.28
N LEU A 100 -0.48 -0.02 5.29
CA LEU A 100 -0.83 0.77 6.46
C LEU A 100 -2.03 0.14 7.16
N VAL A 101 -1.96 -0.02 8.47
CA VAL A 101 -3.11 -0.37 9.31
C VAL A 101 -3.70 0.92 9.87
N ALA A 102 -4.99 1.17 9.65
CA ALA A 102 -5.61 2.44 10.01
C ALA A 102 -6.93 2.30 10.77
N GLU A 103 -7.15 3.20 11.72
CA GLU A 103 -8.42 3.41 12.40
C GLU A 103 -9.14 4.60 11.78
N HIS A 104 -10.34 4.41 11.24
CA HIS A 104 -11.13 5.52 10.73
C HIS A 104 -11.82 6.29 11.86
N HIS A 105 -11.89 7.61 11.74
CA HIS A 105 -12.61 8.45 12.70
C HIS A 105 -14.06 8.69 12.24
N GLU A 106 -14.90 9.17 13.17
CA GLU A 106 -16.34 9.42 12.96
C GLU A 106 -16.61 9.98 11.57
N LEU A 107 -17.44 9.27 10.81
CA LEU A 107 -17.85 9.64 9.47
C LEU A 107 -18.67 10.92 9.57
N ALA A 108 -18.01 12.08 9.48
CA ALA A 108 -18.69 13.36 9.39
C ALA A 108 -19.71 13.23 8.25
N GLU A 109 -21.00 13.32 8.58
CA GLU A 109 -22.08 13.25 7.58
C GLU A 109 -21.72 14.23 6.47
N ALA A 110 -21.49 13.69 5.27
CA ALA A 110 -21.22 14.50 4.10
C ALA A 110 -22.34 15.54 3.99
N ALA A 111 -21.96 16.81 4.14
CA ALA A 111 -22.89 17.92 4.05
C ALA A 111 -23.70 17.78 2.75
N ARG A 112 -25.03 17.76 2.91
CA ARG A 112 -26.03 17.70 1.85
C ARG A 112 -25.82 18.73 0.76
#